data_AF-A0A930MVM2-F1
#
_entry.id   AF-A0A930MVM2-F1
#
_cell.length_a   1.000
_cell.length_b   1.000
_cell.length_c   1.000
_cell.angle_alpha   90.00
_cell.angle_beta   90.00
_cell.angle_gamma   90.00
#
_symmetry.space_group_name_H-M   'P 1'
#
loop_
_entity.id
_entity.type
_entity.pdbx_description
1 polymer ?
#
loop_
_entity_poly.entity_id
_entity_poly.type
_entity_poly.pdbx_seq_one_letter_code
_entity_poly.pdbx_strand_id
1 'polypeptide(L)'
;MSLAMPLNKTVPITAFNRGKAGQIFSEVKKTGMTVVMKNNEPECVLLSPAQYESLLDAQCDADLYTIAEKRLQSLTPKDMISFDDVCHGAGITRDELERMDEVELE
;
A
#
# COMPACT_ATOMS: atom_id res chain seq x y z
N MET A 1 -6.63 9.21 -12.21
CA MET A 1 -7.34 10.24 -11.42
C MET A 1 -6.64 10.32 -10.07
N SER A 2 -6.00 11.45 -9.76
CA SER A 2 -5.45 11.68 -8.41
C SER A 2 -6.63 11.71 -7.45
N LEU A 3 -6.70 10.74 -6.54
CA LEU A 3 -7.60 10.81 -5.39
C LEU A 3 -7.01 11.86 -4.44
N ALA A 4 -7.12 13.13 -4.83
CA ALA A 4 -6.79 14.23 -3.95
C ALA A 4 -7.80 14.19 -2.82
N MET A 5 -7.46 13.49 -1.73
CA MET A 5 -8.19 13.62 -0.48
C MET A 5 -8.20 15.10 -0.15
N PRO A 6 -9.36 15.75 -0.07
CA PRO A 6 -9.39 17.18 0.16
C PRO A 6 -8.71 17.43 1.50
N LEU A 7 -7.73 18.34 1.53
CA LEU A 7 -6.95 18.75 2.71
C LEU A 7 -7.84 19.56 3.68
N ASN A 8 -9.05 19.06 3.95
CA ASN A 8 -10.14 19.77 4.62
C ASN A 8 -9.88 19.96 6.10
N LYS A 9 -8.98 19.17 6.68
CA LYS A 9 -8.55 19.34 8.06
C LYS A 9 -7.16 19.96 8.09
N THR A 10 -7.15 21.22 8.51
CA THR A 10 -5.94 21.98 8.78
C THR A 10 -5.87 22.33 10.26
N VAL A 11 -4.66 22.35 10.81
CA VAL A 11 -4.40 22.78 12.18
C VAL A 11 -3.30 23.83 12.16
N PRO A 12 -3.45 24.98 12.82
CA PRO A 12 -2.35 25.92 12.90
C PRO A 12 -1.25 25.34 13.80
N ILE A 13 0.01 25.32 13.34
CA ILE A 13 1.07 26.02 14.05
C ILE A 13 1.00 26.07 15.58
N THR A 14 0.33 27.14 15.99
CA THR A 14 0.17 27.61 17.36
C THR A 14 -0.69 26.70 18.23
N ALA A 15 -1.48 25.79 17.66
CA ALA A 15 -2.27 24.82 18.43
C ALA A 15 -1.36 23.83 19.19
N PHE A 16 -0.23 23.43 18.60
CA PHE A 16 0.76 22.59 19.26
C PHE A 16 1.36 23.29 20.49
N ASN A 17 1.70 24.58 20.33
CA ASN A 17 2.26 25.40 21.41
C ASN A 17 1.26 25.70 22.54
N ARG A 18 -0.05 25.55 22.28
CA ARG A 18 -1.13 25.75 23.27
C ARG A 18 -1.56 24.45 23.97
N GLY A 19 -0.73 23.41 23.92
CA GLY A 19 -1.00 22.13 24.59
C GLY A 19 -2.08 21.27 23.91
N LYS A 20 -2.48 21.57 22.67
CA LYS A 20 -3.49 20.76 21.94
C LYS A 20 -2.90 19.54 21.23
N ALA A 21 -1.62 19.24 21.40
CA ALA A 21 -0.93 18.15 20.69
C ALA A 21 -1.64 16.80 20.86
N GLY A 22 -2.02 16.42 22.08
CA GLY A 22 -2.72 15.15 22.34
C GLY A 22 -4.06 15.04 21.63
N GLN A 23 -4.84 16.13 21.59
CA GLN A 23 -6.12 16.17 20.87
C GLN A 23 -5.91 16.04 19.36
N ILE A 24 -4.91 16.75 18.81
CA ILE A 24 -4.58 16.70 17.39
C ILE A 24 -4.17 15.27 16.99
N PHE A 25 -3.28 14.63 17.75
CA PHE A 25 -2.87 13.25 17.46
C PHE A 25 -4.02 12.25 17.58
N SER A 26 -4.92 12.42 18.56
CA SER A 26 -6.12 11.58 18.69
C SER A 26 -7.06 11.74 17.50
N GLU A 27 -7.21 12.96 16.99
CA GLU A 27 -8.00 13.23 15.79
C GLU A 27 -7.35 12.63 14.55
N VAL A 28 -6.06 12.85 14.32
CA VAL A 28 -5.31 12.26 13.20
C VAL A 28 -5.38 10.73 13.20
N LYS A 29 -5.31 10.09 14.37
CA LYS A 29 -5.48 8.64 14.48
C LYS A 29 -6.85 8.15 13.98
N LYS A 30 -7.90 8.99 14.06
CA LYS A 30 -9.26 8.66 13.58
C LYS A 30 -9.48 9.08 12.12
N THR A 31 -8.94 10.23 11.72
CA THR A 31 -9.18 10.83 10.40
C THR A 31 -8.15 10.42 9.36
N GLY A 32 -7.05 9.78 9.78
CA GLY A 32 -5.95 9.35 8.93
C GLY A 32 -4.89 10.42 8.71
N MET A 33 -5.28 11.69 8.58
CA MET A 33 -4.43 12.78 8.12
C MET A 33 -4.90 14.17 8.61
N THR A 34 -3.97 15.12 8.73
CA THR A 34 -4.24 16.58 8.79
C THR A 34 -3.07 17.37 8.22
N VAL A 35 -3.31 18.59 7.74
CA VAL A 35 -2.25 19.54 7.35
C VAL A 35 -1.96 20.51 8.47
N VAL A 36 -0.69 20.75 8.75
CA VAL A 36 -0.24 21.80 9.69
C VAL A 36 0.04 23.07 8.91
N MET A 37 -0.59 24.18 9.32
CA MET A 37 -0.43 25.49 8.72
C MET A 37 0.47 26.38 9.56
N LYS A 38 1.39 27.12 8.94
CA LYS A 38 2.20 28.16 9.56
C LYS A 38 2.18 29.40 8.68
N ASN A 39 1.86 30.56 9.24
CA ASN A 39 1.72 31.81 8.49
C ASN A 39 0.77 31.70 7.27
N ASN A 40 -0.31 30.92 7.42
CA ASN A 40 -1.29 30.62 6.37
C ASN A 40 -0.76 29.80 5.17
N GLU A 41 0.43 29.21 5.31
CA GLU A 41 1.00 28.28 4.33
C GLU A 41 1.07 26.86 4.92
N PRO A 42 0.88 25.81 4.11
CA PRO A 42 1.10 24.42 4.53
C PRO A 42 2.57 24.20 4.90
N GLU A 43 2.85 23.85 6.15
CA GLU A 43 4.20 23.57 6.64
C GLU A 43 4.49 22.06 6.63
N CYS A 44 3.53 21.23 7.06
CA CYS A 44 3.68 19.78 7.05
C CYS A 44 2.34 19.04 6.95
N VAL A 45 2.41 17.75 6.62
CA VAL A 45 1.30 16.82 6.71
C VAL A 45 1.57 15.86 7.86
N LEU A 46 0.61 15.70 8.76
CA LEU A 46 0.63 14.67 9.79
C LEU A 46 -0.24 13.51 9.34
N LEU A 47 0.32 12.31 9.43
CA LEU A 47 -0.37 11.06 9.10
C LEU A 47 -0.49 10.21 10.35
N SER A 48 -1.59 9.47 10.43
CA SER A 48 -1.67 8.32 11.35
C SER A 48 -0.71 7.22 10.88
N PRO A 49 -0.22 6.37 11.80
CA PRO A 49 0.62 5.23 11.41
C PRO A 49 -0.03 4.33 10.35
N ALA A 50 -1.31 4.00 10.53
CA ALA A 50 -2.06 3.18 9.57
C ALA A 50 -2.14 3.82 8.17
N GLN A 51 -2.35 5.15 8.10
CA GLN A 51 -2.37 5.84 6.82
C GLN A 51 -0.98 5.88 6.17
N TYR A 52 0.08 6.01 6.97
CA TYR A 52 1.45 5.97 6.47
C TYR A 52 1.81 4.58 5.92
N GLU A 53 1.49 3.51 6.63
CA GLU A 53 1.67 2.12 6.18
C GLU A 53 0.90 1.85 4.89
N SER A 54 -0.38 2.23 4.82
CA SER A 54 -1.19 2.07 3.61
C SER A 54 -0.62 2.80 2.38
N LEU A 55 0.05 3.95 2.57
CA LEU A 55 0.72 4.65 1.47
C LEU A 55 1.98 3.93 1.00
N LEU A 56 2.72 3.30 1.93
CA LEU A 56 3.88 2.48 1.57
C LEU A 56 3.44 1.24 0.79
N ASP A 57 2.39 0.56 1.26
CA ASP A 57 1.85 -0.62 0.58
C ASP A 57 1.37 -0.27 -0.84
N ALA A 58 0.61 0.83 -0.98
CA ALA A 58 0.15 1.30 -2.29
C ALA A 58 1.32 1.65 -3.24
N GLN A 59 2.43 2.17 -2.72
CA GLN A 59 3.63 2.42 -3.51
C GLN A 59 4.29 1.11 -3.96
N CYS A 60 4.42 0.14 -3.06
CA CYS A 60 4.93 -1.18 -3.40
C CYS A 60 4.07 -1.87 -4.47
N ASP A 61 2.75 -1.80 -4.35
CA ASP A 61 1.82 -2.36 -5.33
C ASP A 61 1.95 -1.69 -6.70
N ALA A 62 2.12 -0.36 -6.74
CA ALA A 62 2.33 0.38 -7.99
C ALA A 62 3.64 -0.02 -8.68
N ASP A 63 4.71 -0.24 -7.91
CA ASP A 63 5.99 -0.71 -8.44
C ASP A 63 5.88 -2.14 -8.98
N LEU A 64 5.21 -3.04 -8.24
CA LEU A 64 4.93 -4.41 -8.69
C LEU A 64 4.08 -4.44 -9.96
N TYR A 65 3.05 -3.60 -10.03
CA TYR A 65 2.20 -3.45 -11.21
C TYR A 65 3.02 -3.01 -12.43
N THR A 66 3.90 -2.01 -12.25
CA THR A 66 4.77 -1.52 -13.32
C THR A 66 5.73 -2.61 -13.81
N ILE A 67 6.26 -3.43 -12.91
CA ILE A 67 7.12 -4.57 -13.28
C ILE A 67 6.33 -5.61 -14.07
N ALA A 68 5.11 -5.94 -13.62
CA ALA A 68 4.24 -6.89 -14.31
C ALA A 68 3.88 -6.40 -15.72
N GLU A 69 3.50 -5.12 -15.86
CA GLU A 69 3.20 -4.51 -17.14
C GLU A 69 4.38 -4.61 -18.12
N LYS A 70 5.59 -4.25 -17.67
CA LYS A 70 6.81 -4.36 -18.49
C LYS A 70 7.07 -5.79 -18.96
N ARG A 71 6.90 -6.78 -18.08
CA ARG A 71 7.05 -8.20 -18.43
C ARG A 71 6.03 -8.64 -19.47
N LEU A 72 4.78 -8.18 -19.34
CA LEU A 72 3.71 -8.51 -20.27
C LEU A 72 3.92 -7.86 -21.66
N GLN A 73 4.44 -6.63 -21.71
CA GLN A 73 4.73 -5.94 -22.97
C GLN A 73 5.79 -6.66 -23.82
N SER A 74 6.77 -7.31 -23.20
CA SER A 74 7.83 -8.06 -23.87
C SER A 74 7.60 -9.57 -23.89
N LEU A 75 6.41 -10.05 -23.52
CA LEU A 75 6.15 -11.47 -23.32
C LEU A 75 6.14 -12.23 -24.65
N THR A 76 6.98 -13.25 -24.76
CA THR A 76 6.89 -14.25 -25.82
C THR A 76 6.64 -15.64 -25.23
N PRO A 77 6.10 -16.61 -26.01
CA PRO A 77 5.89 -17.97 -25.52
C PRO A 77 7.15 -18.67 -25.00
N LYS A 78 8.35 -18.20 -25.40
CA LYS A 78 9.64 -18.74 -24.93
C LYS A 78 10.01 -18.29 -23.53
N ASP A 79 9.42 -17.20 -23.05
CA ASP A 79 9.64 -16.66 -21.70
C ASP A 79 8.71 -17.32 -20.67
N MET A 80 7.79 -18.17 -21.12
CA MET A 80 6.84 -18.88 -20.29
C MET A 80 7.37 -20.27 -19.93
N ILE A 81 7.07 -20.70 -18.72
CA ILE A 81 7.35 -22.06 -18.23
C ILE A 81 6.02 -22.75 -17.99
N SER A 82 5.92 -24.02 -18.36
CA SER A 82 4.70 -24.79 -18.10
C SER A 82 4.56 -25.08 -16.61
N PHE A 83 3.32 -25.30 -16.17
CA PHE A 83 3.07 -25.70 -14.79
C PHE A 83 3.77 -27.02 -14.43
N ASP A 84 3.81 -27.98 -15.35
CA ASP A 84 4.49 -29.26 -15.16
C ASP A 84 6.00 -29.08 -14.97
N ASP A 85 6.64 -28.20 -15.74
CA ASP A 85 8.07 -27.89 -15.61
C ASP A 85 8.39 -27.19 -14.28
N VAL A 86 7.51 -26.29 -13.83
CA VAL A 86 7.62 -25.65 -12.50
C VAL A 86 7.55 -26.69 -11.39
N CYS A 87 6.55 -27.59 -11.45
CA CYS A 87 6.39 -28.64 -10.46
C CYS A 87 7.61 -29.57 -10.43
N HIS A 88 8.08 -29.99 -11.60
CA HIS A 88 9.28 -30.82 -11.71
C HIS A 88 10.52 -30.13 -11.11
N GLY A 89 10.73 -28.84 -11.44
CA GLY A 89 11.85 -28.06 -10.89
C GLY A 89 11.77 -27.84 -9.38
N ALA A 90 10.56 -27.78 -8.81
CA ALA A 90 10.32 -27.67 -7.37
C ALA A 90 10.35 -29.03 -6.63
N GLY A 91 10.52 -30.15 -7.35
CA GLY A 91 10.47 -31.50 -6.78
C GLY A 91 9.06 -31.95 -6.37
N ILE A 92 8.03 -31.30 -6.92
CA ILE A 92 6.63 -31.60 -6.64
C ILE A 92 6.14 -32.65 -7.64
N THR A 93 5.62 -33.76 -7.12
CA THR A 93 5.05 -34.82 -7.96
C THR A 93 3.55 -34.67 -8.13
N ARG A 94 3.02 -35.16 -9.26
CA ARG A 94 1.58 -35.11 -9.54
C ARG A 94 0.75 -35.92 -8.53
N ASP A 95 1.26 -37.07 -8.11
CA ASP A 95 0.64 -37.90 -7.08
C ASP A 95 0.57 -37.19 -5.71
N GLU A 96 1.53 -36.34 -5.37
CA GLU A 96 1.45 -35.50 -4.17
C GLU A 96 0.33 -34.47 -4.28
N LEU A 97 0.23 -33.76 -5.42
CA LEU A 97 -0.82 -32.77 -5.66
C LEU A 97 -2.22 -33.38 -5.63
N GLU A 98 -2.41 -34.55 -6.24
CA GLU A 98 -3.70 -35.25 -6.28
C GLU A 98 -4.15 -35.80 -4.92
N ARG A 99 -3.22 -35.95 -3.98
CA ARG A 99 -3.49 -36.34 -2.59
C ARG A 99 -3.74 -35.16 -1.66
N MET A 100 -3.55 -33.93 -2.13
CA MET A 100 -3.86 -32.73 -1.35
C MET A 100 -5.37 -32.49 -1.38
N ASP A 101 -5.95 -32.23 -0.22
CA ASP A 101 -7.35 -31.82 -0.12
C ASP A 101 -7.55 -30.46 -0.80
N GLU A 102 -8.73 -30.25 -1.39
CA GLU A 102 -9.11 -28.95 -1.94
C GLU A 102 -9.12 -27.90 -0.81
N VAL A 103 -8.47 -26.77 -1.07
CA VAL A 103 -8.48 -25.63 -0.13
C VAL A 103 -9.68 -24.76 -0.46
N GLU A 104 -10.62 -24.63 0.48
CA GLU A 104 -11.65 -23.59 0.41
C GLU A 104 -10.99 -22.22 0.53
N LEU A 105 -11.09 -21.40 -0.51
CA LEU A 105 -10.65 -20.01 -0.50
C LEU A 105 -11.82 -19.12 -0.07
N GLU A 106 -11.67 -18.41 1.04
CA GLU A 106 -12.63 -17.39 1.51
C GLU A 106 -12.54 -16.08 0.71
#